data_AF-A0A4Y1MSG6-F1
#
_entry.id   AF-A0A4Y1MSG6-F1
#
_cell.length_a   1.000
_cell.length_b   1.000
_cell.length_c   1.000
_cell.angle_alpha   90.00
_cell.angle_beta   90.00
_cell.angle_gamma   90.00
#
_symmetry.space_group_name_H-M   'P 1'
#
loop_
_entity.id
_entity.type
_entity.pdbx_description
1 polymer ?
#
loop_
_entity_poly.entity_id
_entity_poly.type
_entity_poly.pdbx_seq_one_letter_code
_entity_poly.pdbx_strand_id
1 'polypeptide(L)' 'MSWSRGSRQGTGGSIRLHGKLGFQQAGNLKEVGTKFDGWLDLVFMQLTLDARKAP' A
#
# COMPACT_ATOMS: atom_id res chain seq x y z
N MET A 1 17.79 -1.90 -4.68
CA MET A 1 16.53 -1.47 -4.04
C MET A 1 15.76 -0.64 -5.06
N SER A 2 14.88 -1.26 -5.84
CA SER A 2 14.11 -0.59 -6.89
C SER A 2 12.78 -0.10 -6.29
N TRP A 3 12.60 1.22 -6.19
CA TRP A 3 11.29 1.81 -5.94
C TRP A 3 10.64 2.02 -7.30
N SER A 4 9.72 1.12 -7.66
CA SER A 4 8.92 1.22 -8.88
C SER A 4 8.12 2.52 -8.89
N ARG A 5 8.14 3.21 -10.03
CA ARG A 5 7.38 4.44 -10.29
C ARG A 5 5.89 4.20 -10.06
N GLY A 6 5.23 5.18 -9.42
CA GLY A 6 3.77 5.31 -9.45
C GLY A 6 3.12 5.48 -8.08
N SER A 7 3.25 6.67 -7.48
CA SER A 7 2.12 7.29 -6.78
C SER A 7 2.23 8.78 -7.02
N ARG A 8 1.29 9.35 -7.77
CA ARG A 8 1.32 10.77 -8.11
C ARG A 8 1.00 11.66 -6.91
N GLN A 9 0.47 11.11 -5.81
CA GLN A 9 0.14 11.87 -4.60
C GLN A 9 0.39 11.04 -3.32
N GLY A 10 1.28 11.53 -2.45
CA GLY A 10 1.27 11.36 -0.99
C GLY A 10 1.52 9.98 -0.33
N THR A 11 1.42 8.84 -1.02
CA THR A 11 1.37 7.54 -0.30
C THR A 11 2.73 7.01 0.15
N GLY A 12 3.84 7.49 -0.41
CA GLY A 12 5.18 7.00 -0.08
C GLY A 12 5.57 7.13 1.41
N GLY A 13 5.10 8.17 2.09
CA GLY A 13 5.34 8.36 3.53
C GLY A 13 4.60 7.31 4.38
N SER A 14 3.32 7.08 4.08
CA SER A 14 2.52 6.05 4.75
C SER A 14 3.05 4.64 4.48
N ILE A 15 3.43 4.32 3.24
CA ILE A 15 4.01 3.01 2.88
C ILE A 15 5.28 2.74 3.66
N ARG A 16 6.18 3.72 3.80
CA ARG A 16 7.41 3.57 4.59
C ARG A 16 7.12 3.38 6.07
N LEU A 17 6.15 4.12 6.62
CA LEU A 17 5.75 3.97 8.02
C LEU A 17 5.22 2.56 8.29
N HIS A 18 4.28 2.07 7.48
CA HIS A 18 3.71 0.73 7.62
C HIS A 18 4.79 -0.34 7.42
N GLY A 19 5.69 -0.16 6.46
CA GLY A 19 6.83 -1.08 6.25
C GLY A 19 7.73 -1.20 7.48
N LYS A 20 8.00 -0.11 8.21
CA LYS A 20 8.76 -0.16 9.47
C LYS A 20 8.05 -0.93 10.58
N LEU A 21 6.72 -1.00 10.54
CA LEU A 21 5.90 -1.76 11.48
C LEU A 21 5.71 -3.23 11.06
N GLY A 22 6.40 -3.68 10.01
CA GLY A 22 6.33 -5.07 9.54
C GLY A 22 5.22 -5.35 8.52
N PHE A 23 4.46 -4.34 8.09
CA PHE A 23 3.49 -4.53 7.03
C PHE A 23 4.18 -4.78 5.69
N GLN A 24 3.58 -5.62 4.87
CA GLN A 24 4.04 -5.97 3.53
C GLN A 24 2.98 -5.58 2.49
N GLN A 25 3.39 -5.22 1.29
CA GLN A 25 2.44 -4.92 0.21
C GLN A 25 1.73 -6.21 -0.23
N ALA A 26 0.41 -6.21 -0.12
CA ALA A 26 -0.46 -7.34 -0.50
C ALA A 26 -1.13 -7.13 -1.87
N GLY A 27 -1.19 -5.89 -2.37
CA GLY A 27 -1.78 -5.60 -3.67
C GLY A 27 -1.60 -4.15 -4.11
N ASN A 28 -1.76 -3.90 -5.41
CA ASN A 28 -1.73 -2.57 -6.00
C ASN A 28 -2.75 -2.53 -7.15
N LEU A 29 -3.79 -1.74 -6.99
CA LEU A 29 -4.83 -1.58 -7.98
C LEU A 29 -4.71 -0.18 -8.58
N LYS A 30 -4.70 -0.12 -9.90
CA LYS A 30 -4.51 1.12 -10.65
C LYS A 30 -5.84 1.79 -10.95
N GLU A 31 -5.86 3.13 -10.86
CA GLU A 31 -6.97 3.95 -11.33
C GLU A 31 -8.34 3.52 -10.78
N VAL A 32 -8.40 3.14 -9.50
CA VAL A 32 -9.62 2.57 -8.88
C VAL A 32 -10.61 3.63 -8.40
N GLY A 33 -10.24 4.90 -8.46
CA GLY A 33 -11.10 6.00 -8.09
C GLY A 33 -10.53 7.34 -8.54
N THR A 34 -11.35 8.37 -8.44
CA THR A 34 -10.97 9.74 -8.79
C THR A 34 -11.09 10.66 -7.59
N LYS A 35 -10.12 11.57 -7.44
CA LYS A 35 -10.15 12.63 -6.44
C LYS A 35 -9.27 13.79 -6.91
N PHE A 36 -9.72 15.03 -6.66
CA PHE A 36 -9.00 16.25 -7.05
C PHE A 36 -8.59 16.22 -8.54
N ASP A 37 -9.57 15.92 -9.40
CA ASP A 37 -9.41 15.84 -10.86
C ASP A 37 -8.31 14.87 -11.35
N GLY A 38 -8.00 13.84 -10.57
CA GLY A 38 -7.03 12.82 -10.93
C GLY A 38 -7.44 11.41 -10.54
N TRP A 39 -6.94 10.43 -11.29
CA TRP A 39 -7.04 9.02 -10.95
C TRP A 39 -6.11 8.66 -9.79
N LEU A 40 -6.57 7.74 -8.96
CA LEU A 40 -5.86 7.25 -7.78
C LEU A 40 -5.56 5.76 -7.90
N ASP A 41 -4.35 5.40 -7.49
CA ASP A 41 -3.96 4.02 -7.24
C ASP A 41 -4.20 3.66 -5.77
N LEU A 42 -4.59 2.42 -5.51
CA LEU A 42 -4.77 1.87 -4.17
C LEU A 42 -3.73 0.79 -3.90
N VAL A 43 -2.95 0.98 -2.83
CA VAL A 43 -1.99 -0.01 -2.33
C VAL A 43 -2.55 -0.67 -1.09
N PHE A 44 -2.74 -1.99 -1.13
CA PHE A 44 -3.04 -2.79 0.06
C PHE A 44 -1.75 -3.19 0.75
N MET A 45 -1.69 -2.98 2.07
CA MET A 45 -0.62 -3.48 2.92
C MET A 45 -1.22 -4.35 4.03
N GLN A 46 -0.52 -5.42 4.39
CA GLN A 46 -0.98 -6.43 5.34
C GLN A 46 0.11 -6.70 6.38
N LEU A 47 -0.30 -6.88 7.64
CA LEU A 47 0.52 -7.45 8.71
C LEU A 47 -0.17 -8.71 9.23
N THR A 48 0.52 -9.84 9.17
CA THR A 48 0.06 -11.08 9.80
C THR A 48 0.41 -11.04 11.28
N LEU A 49 -0.60 -11.09 12.15
CA LEU A 49 -0.42 -10.91 13.60
C LEU A 49 0.10 -12.17 14.31
N ASP A 50 -0.30 -13.34 13.86
CA ASP A 50 0.12 -14.63 14.40
C ASP A 50 0.03 -15.74 13.35
N ALA A 51 0.48 -16.95 13.71
CA ALA A 51 0.49 -18.13 12.84
C ALA A 51 -0.65 -19.13 13.15
N ARG A 52 -1.71 -18.70 13.83
CA ARG A 52 -2.81 -19.60 14.19
C ARG A 52 -3.55 -20.06 12.94
N LYS A 53 -3.87 -21.36 12.88
CA LYS A 53 -4.60 -21.97 11.75
C LYS A 53 -6.10 -21.62 11.74
N ALA A 54 -6.64 -21.20 12.87
CA ALA A 54 -8.04 -20.82 13.03
C ALA A 54 -8.14 -19.55 13.91
N PRO A 55 -9.19 -18.72 13.71
CA PRO A 55 -9.40 -17.48 14.45
C PRO A 55 -9.50 -17.65 15.97
#